data_AF-A0A3C0NI41-F1
#
_entry.id   AF-A0A3C0NI41-F1
#
_cell.length_a   1.000
_cell.length_b   1.000
_cell.length_c   1.000
_cell.angle_alpha   90.00
_cell.angle_beta   90.00
_cell.angle_gamma   90.00
#
_symmetry.space_group_name_H-M   'P 1'
#
loop_
_entity.id
_entity.type
_entity.pdbx_description
1 polymer ?
#
loop_
_entity_poly.entity_id
_entity_poly.type
_entity_poly.pdbx_seq_one_letter_code
_entity_poly.pdbx_strand_id
1 'polypeptide(L)'
;PSPQKLERWRRLTQEAAEQSERQVVPTLLDPVDFATSLQLSVTLGDYRYICVARGDAPHLLSCLPDKGLPLETEPSFNPQPPSVVMAIGPEGGWTTQEVEQATAAGF
;
A
#
# COMPACT_ATOMS: atom_id res chain seq x y z
N PRO A 1 -14.31 -5.36 -10.78
CA PRO A 1 -15.14 -4.15 -11.06
C PRO A 1 -15.47 -4.09 -12.54
N SER A 2 -16.55 -3.44 -12.95
CA SER A 2 -16.85 -3.30 -14.38
C SER A 2 -15.79 -2.41 -15.07
N PRO A 3 -15.48 -2.63 -16.36
CA PRO A 3 -14.50 -1.83 -17.10
C PRO A 3 -14.75 -0.32 -16.98
N GLN A 4 -16.02 0.09 -17.01
CA GLN A 4 -16.45 1.48 -16.85
C GLN A 4 -16.07 2.11 -15.51
N LYS A 5 -16.04 1.33 -14.41
CA LYS A 5 -15.61 1.84 -13.10
C LYS A 5 -14.11 2.12 -13.09
N LEU A 6 -13.32 1.26 -13.73
CA LEU A 6 -11.88 1.38 -13.74
C LEU A 6 -11.42 2.57 -14.60
N GLU A 7 -12.03 2.76 -15.77
CA GLU A 7 -11.80 3.95 -16.62
C GLU A 7 -12.10 5.25 -15.85
N ARG A 8 -13.22 5.27 -15.12
CA ARG A 8 -13.57 6.41 -14.27
C ARG A 8 -12.51 6.67 -13.19
N TRP A 9 -12.00 5.64 -12.52
CA TRP A 9 -10.96 5.80 -11.49
C TRP A 9 -9.63 6.30 -12.06
N ARG A 10 -9.25 5.85 -13.25
CA ARG A 10 -8.07 6.37 -13.96
C ARG A 10 -8.22 7.86 -14.24
N ARG A 11 -9.40 8.29 -14.71
CA ARG A 11 -9.70 9.72 -14.93
C ARG A 11 -9.63 10.54 -13.64
N LEU A 12 -10.21 10.06 -12.54
CA LEU A 12 -10.13 10.74 -11.25
C LEU A 12 -8.68 10.88 -10.75
N THR A 13 -7.85 9.86 -10.99
CA THR A 13 -6.43 9.86 -10.59
C THR A 13 -5.64 10.92 -11.38
N GLN A 14 -5.92 11.05 -12.68
CA GLN A 14 -5.34 12.09 -13.54
C GLN A 14 -5.74 13.49 -13.08
N GLU A 15 -7.05 13.74 -12.93
CA GLU A 15 -7.59 15.04 -12.51
C GLU A 15 -7.05 15.45 -11.12
N ALA A 16 -6.93 14.50 -10.19
CA ALA A 16 -6.35 14.75 -8.86
C ALA A 16 -4.86 15.10 -8.93
N ALA A 17 -4.09 14.43 -9.81
CA ALA A 17 -2.67 14.76 -10.01
C ALA A 17 -2.51 16.18 -10.60
N GLU A 18 -3.36 16.57 -11.55
CA GLU A 18 -3.38 17.92 -12.14
C GLU A 18 -3.72 19.00 -11.10
N GLN A 19 -4.80 18.80 -10.32
CA GLN A 19 -5.20 19.75 -9.28
C GLN A 19 -4.19 19.86 -8.14
N SER A 20 -3.40 18.82 -7.91
CA SER A 20 -2.33 18.81 -6.90
C SER A 20 -0.97 19.24 -7.46
N GLU A 21 -0.92 19.72 -8.72
CA GLU A 21 0.30 20.13 -9.42
C GLU A 21 1.41 19.05 -9.46
N ARG A 22 1.02 17.78 -9.47
CA ARG A 22 1.97 16.65 -9.50
C ARG A 22 2.44 16.40 -10.93
N GLN A 23 3.76 16.32 -11.12
CA GLN A 23 4.35 15.93 -12.41
C GLN A 23 4.16 14.43 -12.74
N VAL A 24 3.90 13.60 -11.73
CA VAL A 24 3.73 12.15 -11.88
C VAL A 24 2.34 11.74 -11.44
N VAL A 25 1.61 11.12 -12.35
CA VAL A 25 0.28 10.55 -12.11
C VAL A 25 0.45 9.16 -11.51
N PRO A 26 -0.14 8.86 -10.33
CA PRO A 26 -0.07 7.52 -9.74
C PRO A 26 -0.63 6.45 -10.69
N THR A 27 0.07 5.31 -10.78
CA THR A 27 -0.38 4.18 -11.60
C THR A 27 -1.53 3.42 -10.93
N LEU A 28 -2.64 3.26 -11.64
CA LEU A 28 -3.76 2.44 -11.21
C LEU A 28 -3.71 1.07 -11.92
N LEU A 29 -3.34 0.03 -11.18
CA LEU A 29 -3.29 -1.34 -11.67
C LEU A 29 -4.70 -1.93 -11.85
N ASP A 30 -4.79 -3.00 -12.63
CA ASP A 30 -6.04 -3.75 -12.75
C ASP A 30 -6.35 -4.47 -11.41
N PRO A 31 -7.63 -4.59 -11.04
CA PRO A 31 -8.03 -5.27 -9.82
C PRO A 31 -7.66 -6.75 -9.87
N VAL A 32 -7.03 -7.22 -8.81
CA VAL A 32 -6.72 -8.63 -8.57
C VAL A 32 -7.47 -9.11 -7.32
N ASP A 33 -7.52 -10.41 -7.11
CA ASP A 33 -7.96 -10.95 -5.83
C ASP A 33 -6.96 -10.63 -4.71
N PHE A 34 -7.45 -10.70 -3.46
CA PHE A 34 -6.66 -10.33 -2.30
C PHE A 34 -5.39 -11.19 -2.15
N ALA A 35 -5.51 -12.51 -2.33
CA ALA A 35 -4.39 -13.44 -2.20
C ALA A 35 -3.26 -13.15 -3.21
N THR A 36 -3.62 -12.79 -4.44
CA THR A 36 -2.69 -12.35 -5.48
C THR A 36 -2.06 -11.02 -5.11
N SER A 37 -2.84 -10.08 -4.55
CA SER A 37 -2.31 -8.76 -4.16
C SER A 37 -1.22 -8.85 -3.08
N LEU A 38 -1.30 -9.83 -2.17
CA LEU A 38 -0.27 -10.06 -1.14
C LEU A 38 1.09 -10.47 -1.71
N GLN A 39 1.12 -10.94 -2.96
CA GLN A 39 2.33 -11.34 -3.67
C GLN A 39 2.85 -10.24 -4.61
N LEU A 40 2.04 -9.21 -4.87
CA LEU A 40 2.44 -8.05 -5.63
C LEU A 40 3.24 -7.12 -4.72
N SER A 41 4.47 -6.79 -5.11
CA SER A 41 5.40 -5.92 -4.35
C SER A 41 6.21 -6.65 -3.27
N VAL A 42 7.01 -7.61 -3.72
CA VAL A 42 8.08 -8.20 -2.90
C VAL A 42 9.41 -7.58 -3.29
N THR A 43 9.67 -6.35 -2.86
CA THR A 43 11.04 -5.83 -2.84
C THR A 43 11.63 -6.09 -1.47
N LEU A 44 12.91 -6.49 -1.42
CA LEU A 44 13.65 -6.61 -0.17
C LEU A 44 13.74 -5.21 0.48
N GLY A 45 13.15 -5.06 1.67
CA GLY A 45 13.18 -3.82 2.43
C GLY A 45 11.87 -3.02 2.48
N ASP A 46 10.76 -3.58 1.97
CA ASP A 46 9.45 -2.93 2.05
C ASP A 46 8.85 -3.01 3.46
N TYR A 47 8.34 -1.89 3.97
CA TYR A 47 7.49 -1.88 5.17
C TYR A 47 6.05 -2.15 4.74
N ARG A 48 5.44 -3.22 5.26
CA ARG A 48 4.09 -3.64 4.89
C ARG A 48 3.18 -3.55 6.10
N TYR A 49 1.98 -3.03 5.88
CA TYR A 49 0.99 -2.83 6.93
C TYR A 49 -0.40 -3.20 6.44
N ILE A 50 -1.10 -4.03 7.21
CA ILE A 50 -2.55 -4.21 7.06
C ILE A 50 -3.32 -3.33 8.06
N CYS A 51 -4.14 -2.43 7.54
CA CYS A 51 -4.93 -1.52 8.36
C CYS A 51 -6.24 -2.17 8.80
N VAL A 52 -6.34 -2.52 10.08
CA VAL A 52 -7.55 -3.10 10.70
C VAL A 52 -8.33 -2.04 11.47
N ALA A 53 -9.64 -1.94 11.23
CA ALA A 53 -10.50 -0.95 11.91
C ALA A 53 -10.99 -1.42 13.28
N ARG A 54 -10.97 -2.74 13.54
CA ARG A 54 -11.45 -3.37 14.77
C ARG A 54 -10.37 -4.32 15.27
N GLY A 55 -10.02 -4.21 16.54
CA GLY A 55 -9.00 -5.04 17.18
C GLY A 55 -8.05 -4.20 18.02
N ASP A 56 -7.17 -4.88 18.74
CA ASP A 56 -6.07 -4.27 19.49
C ASP A 56 -4.84 -4.20 18.59
N ALA A 57 -4.84 -3.21 17.69
CA ALA A 57 -3.72 -2.94 16.80
C ALA A 57 -3.08 -1.59 17.17
N PRO A 58 -1.74 -1.49 17.18
CA PRO A 58 -1.06 -0.23 17.44
C PRO A 58 -1.44 0.84 16.41
N HIS A 59 -1.37 2.10 16.83
CA HIS A 59 -1.50 3.22 15.90
C HIS A 59 -0.40 3.18 14.85
N LEU A 60 -0.73 3.48 13.59
CA LEU A 60 0.23 3.46 12.48
C LEU A 60 1.51 4.23 12.79
N LEU A 61 1.40 5.39 13.46
CA LEU A 61 2.54 6.22 13.84
C LEU A 61 3.55 5.49 14.76
N SER A 62 3.08 4.56 15.59
CA SER A 62 3.91 3.72 16.46
C SER A 62 4.54 2.53 15.73
N CYS A 63 4.05 2.19 14.55
CA CYS A 63 4.57 1.10 13.72
C CYS A 63 5.62 1.58 12.71
N LEU A 64 5.59 2.86 12.38
CA LEU A 64 6.58 3.46 11.48
C LEU A 64 7.96 3.43 12.14
N PRO A 65 9.04 3.20 11.36
CA PRO A 65 10.39 3.18 11.90
C PRO A 65 10.75 4.54 12.55
N ASP A 66 11.19 4.50 13.81
CA ASP A 66 11.53 5.67 14.65
C ASP A 66 12.54 6.65 14.00
N LYS A 67 13.36 6.19 13.05
CA LYS A 67 14.43 6.97 12.41
C LYS A 67 14.08 7.55 11.05
N GLY A 68 12.79 7.59 10.70
CA GLY A 68 12.36 7.89 9.35
C GLY A 68 12.69 6.76 8.39
N LEU A 69 11.96 6.68 7.29
CA LEU A 69 12.40 5.84 6.16
C LEU A 69 13.78 6.37 5.72
N PRO A 70 14.82 5.54 5.49
CA PRO A 70 16.07 6.01 4.91
C PRO A 70 15.80 6.73 3.57
N LEU A 71 15.67 8.05 3.65
CA LEU A 71 15.45 8.95 2.52
C LEU A 71 16.79 9.21 1.87
N GLU A 72 17.18 8.43 0.87
CA GLU A 72 18.29 8.64 -0.10
C GLU A 72 19.68 9.08 0.42
N THR A 73 19.87 9.29 1.71
CA THR A 73 20.98 10.08 2.29
C THR A 73 22.04 9.23 2.94
N GLU A 74 21.74 7.96 3.22
CA GLU A 74 22.71 7.01 3.78
C GLU A 74 23.23 6.09 2.68
N PRO A 75 24.57 5.95 2.52
CA PRO A 75 25.17 5.04 1.55
C PRO A 75 24.93 3.59 1.98
N SER A 76 23.75 3.07 1.66
CA SER A 76 23.41 1.67 1.88
C SER A 76 23.77 0.84 0.65
N PHE A 77 24.13 -0.43 0.87
CA PHE A 77 24.44 -1.41 -0.18
C PHE A 77 23.23 -1.76 -1.08
N ASN A 78 22.05 -1.17 -0.84
CA ASN A 78 20.84 -1.39 -1.61
C ASN A 78 20.43 -0.10 -2.36
N PRO A 79 20.42 -0.08 -3.70
CA PRO A 79 20.22 1.14 -4.50
C PRO A 79 18.77 1.63 -4.58
N GLN A 80 17.84 1.03 -3.85
CA GLN A 80 16.42 1.41 -3.84
C GLN A 80 16.03 1.96 -2.46
N PRO A 81 15.37 3.13 -2.39
CA PRO A 81 14.80 3.61 -1.14
C PRO A 81 13.75 2.60 -0.64
N PRO A 82 13.57 2.46 0.69
CA PRO A 82 12.55 1.58 1.24
C PRO A 82 11.17 2.03 0.75
N SER A 83 10.34 1.07 0.34
CA SER A 83 8.95 1.35 -0.02
C SER A 83 8.00 1.03 1.14
N VAL A 84 6.82 1.64 1.12
CA VAL A 84 5.75 1.35 2.08
C VAL A 84 4.55 0.82 1.32
N VAL A 85 4.03 -0.32 1.77
CA VAL A 85 2.81 -0.94 1.24
C VAL A 85 1.75 -0.93 2.33
N MET A 86 0.56 -0.43 2.00
CA MET A 86 -0.58 -0.39 2.92
C MET A 86 -1.78 -1.09 2.31
N ALA A 87 -2.35 -2.05 3.04
CA ALA A 87 -3.60 -2.69 2.69
C ALA A 87 -4.76 -2.05 3.46
N ILE A 88 -5.72 -1.47 2.73
CA ILE A 88 -6.92 -0.83 3.28
C ILE A 88 -8.15 -1.66 2.89
N GLY A 89 -8.92 -2.08 3.90
CA GLY A 89 -10.07 -2.95 3.72
C GLY A 89 -11.34 -2.20 3.27
N PRO A 90 -12.39 -2.95 2.90
CA PRO A 90 -13.71 -2.39 2.60
C PRO A 90 -14.40 -1.89 3.88
N GLU A 91 -15.60 -1.32 3.75
CA GLU A 91 -16.40 -0.81 4.87
C GLU A 91 -16.71 -1.88 5.93
N GLY A 92 -16.79 -3.14 5.52
CA GLY A 92 -16.96 -4.31 6.41
C GLY A 92 -15.70 -4.72 7.19
N GLY A 93 -14.54 -4.13 6.86
CA GLY A 93 -13.24 -4.53 7.38
C GLY A 93 -12.70 -5.81 6.74
N TRP A 94 -11.60 -6.30 7.30
CA TRP A 94 -10.98 -7.58 6.95
C TRP A 94 -11.58 -8.71 7.77
N THR A 95 -11.69 -9.88 7.15
CA THR A 95 -11.94 -11.13 7.88
C THR A 95 -10.68 -11.57 8.63
N THR A 96 -10.84 -12.39 9.66
CA THR A 96 -9.71 -12.97 10.41
C THR A 96 -8.76 -13.73 9.47
N GLN A 97 -9.31 -14.48 8.51
CA GLN A 97 -8.52 -15.24 7.54
C GLN A 97 -7.69 -14.33 6.63
N GLU A 98 -8.23 -13.19 6.18
CA GLU A 98 -7.49 -12.24 5.36
C GLU A 98 -6.35 -11.59 6.14
N VAL A 99 -6.57 -11.26 7.41
CA VAL A 99 -5.50 -10.74 8.29
C VAL A 99 -4.40 -11.77 8.48
N GLU A 100 -4.75 -13.01 8.79
CA GLU A 100 -3.77 -14.11 8.93
C GLU A 100 -2.96 -14.34 7.64
N GLN A 101 -3.62 -14.29 6.47
CA GLN A 101 -2.95 -14.41 5.18
C GLN A 101 -1.98 -13.25 4.93
N ALA A 102 -2.39 -12.02 5.25
CA ALA A 102 -1.55 -10.84 5.08
C ALA A 102 -0.32 -10.90 6.00
N THR A 103 -0.51 -11.24 7.28
CA THR A 103 0.60 -11.41 8.23
C THR A 103 1.56 -12.51 7.80
N ALA A 104 1.06 -13.62 7.24
CA ALA A 104 1.90 -14.66 6.67
C ALA A 104 2.70 -14.19 5.43
N ALA A 105 2.19 -13.21 4.68
CA ALA A 105 2.90 -12.54 3.58
C ALA A 105 3.82 -11.38 4.05
N GLY A 106 3.87 -11.12 5.36
CA GLY A 106 4.73 -10.12 5.99
C GLY A 106 4.14 -8.71 6.08
N PHE A 107 2.80 -8.58 6.06
CA PHE A 107 2.05 -7.36 6.39
C PHE A 107 1.75 -7.19 7.89
#